data_AF-A0A843JF37-F1
#
_entry.id   AF-A0A843JF37-F1
#
_cell.length_a   1.000
_cell.length_b   1.000
_cell.length_c   1.000
_cell.angle_alpha   90.00
_cell.angle_beta   90.00
_cell.angle_gamma   90.00
#
_symmetry.space_group_name_H-M   'P 1'
#
loop_
_entity.id
_entity.type
_entity.pdbx_description
1 polymer ?
#
loop_
_entity_poly.entity_id
_entity_poly.type
_entity_poly.pdbx_seq_one_letter_code
_entity_poly.pdbx_strand_id
1 'polypeptide(L)'
;MSGSDINPFFTIKKVREGDELKMDQKFIKIRMNSNKVMAIHYKAPMERTIELEMFFEDFNPIDRINYDIGGTGWVGANFRGLIDGKDDSLPVDYDYKILMLEEYKCPTKVELKNLKRSSKFRPNFTLADS
;
A
#
# COMPACT_ATOMS: atom_id res chain seq x y z
N MET A 1 29.95 10.17 4.95
CA MET A 1 28.96 11.11 5.49
C MET A 1 27.71 10.30 5.79
N SER A 2 27.31 10.27 7.05
CA SER A 2 26.22 9.47 7.59
C SER A 2 24.90 10.23 7.48
N GLY A 3 24.10 9.91 6.48
CA GLY A 3 22.66 10.15 6.47
C GLY A 3 22.01 8.80 6.19
N SER A 4 21.03 8.38 6.98
CA SER A 4 20.17 7.28 6.55
C SER A 4 19.48 7.72 5.26
N ASP A 5 19.87 7.18 4.12
CA ASP A 5 19.32 7.51 2.80
C ASP A 5 17.89 6.94 2.66
N ILE A 6 16.98 7.45 3.48
CA ILE A 6 15.55 7.17 3.37
C ILE A 6 15.08 7.83 2.08
N ASN A 7 14.53 7.03 1.19
CA ASN A 7 13.98 7.51 -0.08
C ASN A 7 12.85 8.53 0.22
N PRO A 8 12.75 9.67 -0.49
CA PRO A 8 11.73 10.69 -0.22
C PRO A 8 10.31 10.31 -0.66
N PHE A 9 10.13 9.14 -1.29
CA PHE A 9 8.86 8.73 -1.88
C PHE A 9 8.08 7.75 -1.00
N PHE A 10 6.76 7.91 -1.01
CA PHE A 10 5.80 6.88 -0.70
C PHE A 10 5.41 6.23 -2.03
N THR A 11 5.69 4.95 -2.20
CA THR A 11 5.47 4.24 -3.47
C THR A 11 4.32 3.26 -3.31
N ILE A 12 3.38 3.27 -4.25
CA ILE A 12 2.30 2.30 -4.35
C ILE A 12 2.53 1.44 -5.59
N LYS A 13 2.32 0.14 -5.46
CA LYS A 13 2.40 -0.81 -6.56
C LYS A 13 1.12 -1.63 -6.65
N LYS A 14 0.51 -1.67 -7.84
CA LYS A 14 -0.59 -2.60 -8.13
C LYS A 14 -0.04 -4.01 -8.25
N VAL A 15 -0.57 -4.96 -7.49
CA VAL A 15 -0.01 -6.33 -7.45
C VAL A 15 -0.25 -7.09 -8.76
N ARG A 16 -1.34 -6.82 -9.47
CA ARG A 16 -1.70 -7.53 -10.72
C ARG A 16 -1.05 -6.95 -11.97
N GLU A 17 -1.09 -5.62 -12.10
CA GLU A 17 -0.62 -4.91 -13.30
C GLU A 17 0.88 -4.60 -13.22
N GLY A 18 1.41 -4.46 -12.00
CA GLY A 18 2.81 -4.09 -11.77
C GLY A 18 3.07 -2.59 -11.83
N ASP A 19 2.06 -1.78 -12.18
CA ASP A 19 2.14 -0.31 -12.19
C ASP A 19 2.53 0.24 -10.83
N GLU A 20 3.37 1.28 -10.86
CA GLU A 20 3.90 1.95 -9.69
C GLU A 20 3.60 3.45 -9.74
N LEU A 21 3.11 3.99 -8.62
CA LEU A 21 2.92 5.41 -8.39
C LEU A 21 3.86 5.87 -7.28
N LYS A 22 4.59 6.96 -7.51
CA LYS A 22 5.49 7.56 -6.52
C LYS A 22 4.96 8.91 -6.09
N MET A 23 4.72 9.06 -4.79
CA MET A 23 4.23 10.29 -4.18
C MET A 23 5.32 10.86 -3.26
N ASP A 24 5.60 12.16 -3.34
CA ASP A 24 6.55 12.79 -2.41
C ASP A 24 6.00 12.76 -0.97
N GLN A 25 6.76 12.22 -0.03
CA GLN A 25 6.35 12.13 1.39
C GLN A 25 6.08 13.49 2.03
N LYS A 26 6.67 14.57 1.52
CA LYS A 26 6.42 15.95 2.02
C LYS A 26 4.95 16.38 1.93
N PHE A 27 4.18 15.77 1.03
CA PHE A 27 2.76 16.05 0.81
C PHE A 27 1.83 15.07 1.54
N ILE A 28 2.39 14.11 2.27
CA ILE A 28 1.66 13.00 2.86
C ILE A 28 1.60 13.15 4.38
N LYS A 29 0.41 12.92 4.94
CA LYS A 29 0.21 12.67 6.37
C LYS A 29 -0.53 11.36 6.54
N ILE A 30 0.06 10.43 7.31
CA ILE A 30 -0.54 9.13 7.58
C ILE A 30 -1.27 9.19 8.92
N ARG A 31 -2.51 8.70 8.96
CA ARG A 31 -3.28 8.48 10.17
C ARG A 31 -3.75 7.03 10.21
N MET A 32 -3.55 6.36 11.34
CA MET A 32 -3.95 4.98 11.53
C MET A 32 -5.05 4.91 12.59
N ASN A 33 -6.18 4.30 12.26
CA ASN A 33 -7.25 4.05 13.22
C ASN A 33 -7.08 2.68 13.88
N SER A 34 -7.72 2.49 15.03
CA SER A 34 -7.71 1.22 15.80
C SER A 34 -8.15 0.00 14.99
N ASN A 35 -8.90 0.21 13.90
CA ASN A 35 -9.48 -0.84 13.07
C ASN A 35 -8.55 -1.29 11.92
N LYS A 36 -7.25 -0.98 11.98
CA LYS A 36 -6.24 -1.35 10.96
C LYS A 36 -6.44 -0.70 9.58
N VAL A 37 -7.36 0.25 9.50
CA VAL A 37 -7.52 1.13 8.34
C VAL A 37 -6.57 2.31 8.51
N MET A 38 -5.73 2.48 7.51
CA MET A 38 -4.82 3.60 7.34
C MET A 38 -5.45 4.61 6.39
N ALA A 39 -5.47 5.87 6.80
CA ALA A 39 -5.84 7.01 5.97
C ALA A 39 -4.57 7.79 5.62
N ILE A 40 -4.28 7.86 4.32
CA ILE A 40 -3.18 8.61 3.76
C ILE A 40 -3.77 9.92 3.24
N HIS A 41 -3.53 11.00 3.97
CA HIS A 41 -3.93 12.33 3.59
C HIS A 41 -2.89 12.89 2.63
N TYR A 42 -3.28 13.13 1.39
CA TYR A 42 -2.42 13.65 0.34
C TYR A 42 -2.87 15.05 -0.06
N LYS A 43 -2.06 16.05 0.29
CA LYS A 43 -2.30 17.47 -0.02
C LYS A 43 -1.19 17.94 -0.93
N ALA A 44 -1.47 18.01 -2.22
CA ALA A 44 -0.47 18.19 -3.27
C ALA A 44 -1.03 19.05 -4.41
N PRO A 45 -0.16 19.58 -5.29
CA PRO A 45 -0.60 20.24 -6.51
C PRO A 45 -1.57 19.37 -7.32
N MET A 46 -2.57 20.00 -7.93
CA MET A 46 -3.68 19.36 -8.63
C MET A 46 -3.23 18.35 -9.69
N GLU A 47 -2.14 18.63 -10.42
CA GLU A 47 -1.56 17.70 -11.41
C GLU A 47 -1.21 16.34 -10.79
N ARG A 48 -0.72 16.32 -9.55
CA ARG A 48 -0.31 15.10 -8.85
C ARG A 48 -1.47 14.36 -8.22
N THR A 49 -2.53 15.06 -7.82
CA THR A 49 -3.75 14.42 -7.32
C THR A 49 -4.54 13.80 -8.47
N ILE A 50 -4.54 14.42 -9.65
CA ILE A 50 -5.07 13.81 -10.88
C ILE A 50 -4.31 12.52 -11.22
N GLU A 51 -2.98 12.51 -11.13
CA GLU A 51 -2.18 11.29 -11.34
C GLU A 51 -2.59 10.16 -10.36
N LEU A 52 -2.84 10.50 -9.09
CA LEU A 52 -3.34 9.56 -8.08
C LEU A 52 -4.73 9.03 -8.45
N GLU A 53 -5.63 9.87 -8.93
CA GLU A 53 -6.97 9.45 -9.36
C GLU A 53 -6.93 8.52 -10.56
N MET A 54 -6.18 8.90 -11.59
CA MET A 54 -5.98 8.08 -12.79
C MET A 54 -5.35 6.72 -12.44
N PHE A 55 -4.42 6.68 -11.48
CA PHE A 55 -3.85 5.43 -11.01
C PHE A 55 -4.90 4.48 -10.42
N PHE A 56 -5.96 5.00 -9.80
CA PHE A 56 -7.02 4.22 -9.15
C PHE A 56 -8.34 4.17 -9.92
N GLU A 57 -8.45 4.74 -11.12
CA GLU A 57 -9.72 4.89 -11.88
C GLU A 57 -10.42 3.53 -12.12
N ASP A 58 -9.67 2.50 -12.52
CA ASP A 58 -10.20 1.16 -12.79
C ASP A 58 -10.08 0.20 -11.56
N PHE A 59 -9.73 0.73 -10.39
CA PHE A 59 -9.36 -0.10 -9.25
C PHE A 59 -10.58 -0.55 -8.44
N ASN A 60 -10.76 -1.86 -8.26
CA ASN A 60 -11.83 -2.38 -7.43
C ASN A 60 -11.47 -2.25 -5.93
N PRO A 61 -12.42 -1.93 -5.03
CA PRO A 61 -12.22 -1.96 -3.57
C PRO A 61 -11.75 -3.30 -2.95
N ILE A 62 -11.61 -4.37 -3.74
CA ILE A 62 -11.06 -5.66 -3.31
C ILE A 62 -9.63 -5.85 -3.82
N ASP A 63 -9.17 -4.99 -4.72
CA ASP A 63 -7.86 -5.12 -5.33
C ASP A 63 -6.72 -4.85 -4.34
N ARG A 64 -5.65 -5.59 -4.58
CA ARG A 64 -4.48 -5.68 -3.71
C ARG A 64 -3.38 -4.77 -4.22
N ILE A 65 -2.80 -4.03 -3.29
CA ILE A 65 -1.63 -3.20 -3.53
C ILE A 65 -0.50 -3.57 -2.56
N ASN A 66 0.71 -3.24 -2.96
CA ASN A 66 1.82 -3.09 -2.02
C ASN A 66 2.18 -1.61 -1.92
N TYR A 67 2.59 -1.15 -0.75
CA TYR A 67 3.13 0.18 -0.60
C TYR A 67 4.48 0.13 0.15
N ASP A 68 5.36 1.08 -0.13
CA ASP A 68 6.66 1.24 0.53
C ASP A 68 6.82 2.72 0.94
N ILE A 69 7.23 2.92 2.18
CA ILE A 69 7.52 4.24 2.73
C ILE A 69 9.03 4.40 2.81
N GLY A 70 9.57 5.19 1.89
CA GLY A 70 10.97 5.59 1.92
C GLY A 70 11.98 4.47 1.75
N GLY A 71 11.61 3.40 1.03
CA GLY A 71 12.50 2.28 0.73
C GLY A 71 12.75 1.39 1.95
N THR A 72 11.82 1.39 2.91
CA THR A 72 11.93 0.59 4.14
C THR A 72 11.37 -0.81 3.99
N GLY A 73 10.71 -1.09 2.86
CA GLY A 73 10.18 -2.39 2.50
C GLY A 73 8.70 -2.35 2.14
N TRP A 74 8.29 -3.37 1.39
CA TRP A 74 6.92 -3.48 0.89
C TRP A 74 5.96 -4.03 1.94
N VAL A 75 4.86 -3.31 2.14
CA VAL A 75 3.73 -3.73 2.97
C VAL A 75 2.53 -3.97 2.08
N GLY A 76 1.90 -5.14 2.23
CA GLY A 76 0.71 -5.50 1.49
C GLY A 76 -0.57 -4.96 2.12
N ALA A 77 -1.44 -4.35 1.30
CA ALA A 77 -2.71 -3.80 1.72
C ALA A 77 -3.82 -4.05 0.70
N ASN A 78 -5.06 -3.94 1.17
CA ASN A 78 -6.25 -3.84 0.34
C ASN A 78 -6.58 -2.35 0.15
N PHE A 79 -6.89 -1.96 -1.08
CA PHE A 79 -7.45 -0.64 -1.36
C PHE A 79 -8.87 -0.56 -0.78
N ARG A 80 -9.18 0.53 -0.07
CA ARG A 80 -10.52 0.74 0.53
C ARG A 80 -11.25 1.96 -0.03
N GLY A 81 -10.62 2.72 -0.91
CA GLY A 81 -11.22 3.87 -1.58
C GLY A 81 -10.31 5.09 -1.61
N LEU A 82 -10.65 6.01 -2.50
CA LEU A 82 -10.07 7.34 -2.63
C LEU A 82 -11.21 8.35 -2.42
N ILE A 83 -11.03 9.30 -1.50
CA ILE A 83 -12.06 10.26 -1.10
C ILE A 83 -11.52 11.68 -1.19
N ASP A 84 -12.37 12.63 -1.57
CA ASP A 84 -12.07 14.06 -1.47
C ASP A 84 -12.03 14.52 -0.01
N GLY A 85 -10.87 15.01 0.40
CA GLY A 85 -10.73 15.73 1.65
C GLY A 85 -11.22 17.17 1.52
N LYS A 86 -11.63 17.77 2.64
CA LYS A 86 -11.97 19.20 2.70
C LYS A 86 -10.92 19.94 3.52
N ASP A 87 -10.36 20.98 2.94
CA ASP A 87 -9.47 21.92 3.61
C ASP A 87 -9.47 23.27 2.89
N ASP A 88 -10.21 24.23 3.43
CA ASP A 88 -10.37 25.57 2.84
C ASP A 88 -9.10 26.43 2.95
N SER A 89 -8.06 25.96 3.65
CA SER A 89 -6.79 26.67 3.81
C SER A 89 -5.75 26.35 2.73
N LEU A 90 -6.10 25.51 1.75
CA LEU A 90 -5.20 25.12 0.69
C LEU A 90 -5.03 26.22 -0.38
N PRO A 91 -3.83 26.30 -1.00
CA PRO A 91 -3.64 27.07 -2.22
C PRO A 91 -4.62 26.66 -3.34
N VAL A 92 -4.92 27.59 -4.25
CA VAL A 92 -5.89 27.38 -5.35
C VAL A 92 -5.47 26.24 -6.30
N ASP A 93 -4.16 26.01 -6.44
CA ASP A 93 -3.56 24.98 -7.29
C ASP A 93 -3.34 23.64 -6.57
N TYR A 94 -3.84 23.50 -5.33
CA TYR A 94 -3.69 22.30 -4.52
C TYR A 94 -5.03 21.61 -4.31
N ASP A 95 -4.95 20.29 -4.25
CA ASP A 95 -6.07 19.42 -3.95
C ASP A 95 -5.78 18.58 -2.71
N TYR A 96 -6.84 18.01 -2.16
CA TYR A 96 -6.78 17.15 -1.00
C TYR A 96 -7.50 15.84 -1.26
N LYS A 97 -6.74 14.75 -1.33
CA LYS A 97 -7.27 13.39 -1.43
C LYS A 97 -6.93 12.59 -0.18
N ILE A 98 -7.81 11.67 0.18
CA ILE A 98 -7.63 10.73 1.28
C ILE A 98 -7.69 9.32 0.69
N LEU A 99 -6.54 8.66 0.64
CA LEU A 99 -6.42 7.27 0.23
C LEU A 99 -6.60 6.37 1.46
N MET A 100 -7.57 5.46 1.41
CA MET A 100 -7.84 4.51 2.49
C MET A 100 -7.28 3.13 2.14
N LEU A 101 -6.43 2.60 3.01
CA LEU A 101 -5.82 1.29 2.88
C LEU A 101 -6.11 0.44 4.11
N GLU A 102 -6.23 -0.87 3.94
CA GLU A 102 -6.27 -1.83 5.04
C GLU A 102 -5.15 -2.85 4.88
N GLU A 103 -4.19 -2.84 5.80
CA GLU A 103 -3.08 -3.79 5.78
C GLU A 103 -3.58 -5.24 5.89
N TYR A 104 -2.87 -6.16 5.24
CA TYR A 104 -3.16 -7.57 5.40
C TYR A 104 -3.05 -7.97 6.87
N LYS A 105 -3.99 -8.81 7.33
CA LYS A 105 -3.91 -9.38 8.66
C LYS A 105 -2.65 -10.25 8.74
N CYS A 106 -1.61 -9.75 9.39
CA CYS A 106 -0.51 -10.59 9.85
C CYS A 106 -1.07 -11.52 10.93
N PRO A 107 -1.06 -12.85 10.72
CA PRO A 107 -1.53 -13.78 11.74
C PRO A 107 -0.63 -13.66 12.96
N THR A 108 -1.24 -13.61 14.14
CA THR A 108 -0.48 -13.57 15.40
C THR A 108 0.33 -14.86 15.60
N LYS A 109 1.34 -14.85 16.47
CA LYS A 109 2.10 -16.08 16.81
C LYS A 109 1.19 -17.23 17.25
N VAL A 110 0.05 -16.93 17.88
CA VAL A 110 -0.94 -17.91 18.32
C VAL A 110 -1.75 -18.43 17.13
N GLU A 111 -2.21 -17.54 16.25
CA GLU A 111 -2.92 -17.93 15.02
C GLU A 111 -2.03 -18.73 14.06
N LEU A 112 -0.74 -18.39 13.96
CA LEU A 112 0.28 -19.13 13.19
C LEU A 112 0.46 -20.57 13.67
N LYS A 113 0.44 -20.80 15.00
CA LYS A 113 0.51 -22.15 15.58
C LYS A 113 -0.71 -22.99 15.23
N ASN A 114 -1.87 -22.35 15.07
CA ASN A 114 -3.15 -22.99 14.77
C ASN A 114 -3.46 -23.03 13.27
N LEU A 115 -2.62 -22.43 12.42
CA LEU A 115 -2.79 -22.43 10.98
C LEU A 115 -2.53 -23.85 10.46
N LYS A 116 -3.57 -24.51 9.95
CA LYS A 116 -3.42 -25.84 9.34
C LYS A 116 -2.44 -25.74 8.17
N ARG A 117 -1.29 -26.42 8.28
CA ARG A 117 -0.33 -26.56 7.17
C ARG A 117 -1.03 -27.30 6.02
N SER A 118 -1.44 -26.55 4.99
CA SER A 118 -2.09 -27.10 3.80
C SER A 118 -1.10 -27.59 2.74
N SER A 119 0.17 -27.16 2.82
CA SER A 119 1.20 -27.61 1.89
C SER A 119 1.83 -28.93 2.35
N LYS A 120 1.56 -30.00 1.60
CA LYS A 120 2.37 -31.21 1.60
C LYS A 120 3.22 -31.16 0.33
N PHE A 121 4.48 -30.73 0.45
CA PHE A 121 5.45 -30.90 -0.63
C PHE A 121 5.48 -32.39 -0.98
N ARG A 122 5.08 -32.74 -2.21
CA ARG A 122 5.20 -34.09 -2.75
C ARG A 122 6.36 -34.09 -3.72
N PRO A 123 7.54 -34.61 -3.32
CA PRO A 123 8.65 -34.75 -4.25
C PRO A 123 8.26 -35.73 -5.36
N ASN A 124 8.41 -35.30 -6.62
CA ASN A 124 8.21 -36.13 -7.81
C ASN A 124 9.48 -36.91 -8.12
N PHE A 125 9.93 -37.80 -7.23
CA PHE A 125 11.01 -38.71 -7.57
C PHE A 125 10.55 -40.13 -7.25
N THR A 126 10.34 -40.92 -8.31
CA THR A 126 10.31 -42.38 -8.24
C THR A 126 11.73 -42.83 -7.90
N LEU A 127 11.91 -43.46 -6.74
CA LEU A 127 13.09 -44.27 -6.48
C LEU A 127 13.10 -45.37 -7.55
N ALA A 128 14.09 -45.35 -8.43
CA ALA A 128 14.37 -46.49 -9.29
C ALA A 128 14.98 -47.56 -8.38
N ASP A 129 14.21 -48.61 -8.10
CA ASP A 129 14.72 -49.81 -7.42
C ASP A 129 15.88 -50.36 -8.25
N SER A 130 17.06 -50.45 -7.61
CA SER A 130 18.27 -51.11 -8.13
C SER A 130 18.64 -52.26 -7.21
#